data_AF-A0A9D3VYH3-F1
#
_entry.id   AF-A0A9D3VYH3-F1
#
_cell.length_a   1.000
_cell.length_b   1.000
_cell.length_c   1.000
_cell.angle_alpha   90.00
_cell.angle_beta   90.00
_cell.angle_gamma   90.00
#
_symmetry.space_group_name_H-M   'P 1'
#
loop_
_entity.id
_entity.type
_entity.pdbx_description
1 polymer ?
#
loop_
_entity_poly.entity_id
_entity_poly.type
_entity_poly.pdbx_seq_one_letter_code
_entity_poly.pdbx_strand_id
1 'polypeptide(L)'
;MVELSVDEANQMQLKVTVTETTRNEVPAELKVRYNGFVLTFKRTCRTGNQMTSSGEGWYKLHLSGRIAAGDRITIEGIGNNEYKIVRVIKARNEQRAS
;
A
#
# COMPACT_ATOMS: atom_id res chain seq x y z
N MET A 1 -11.09 -8.61 -1.07
CA MET A 1 -9.75 -8.06 -1.36
C MET A 1 -9.86 -6.55 -1.36
N VAL A 2 -8.75 -5.83 -1.16
CA VAL A 2 -8.72 -4.36 -1.16
C VAL A 2 -7.56 -3.95 -2.06
N GLU A 3 -7.77 -2.94 -2.89
CA GLU A 3 -6.74 -2.36 -3.73
C GLU A 3 -6.22 -1.03 -3.13
N LEU A 4 -4.91 -0.87 -3.15
CA LEU A 4 -4.18 0.33 -2.77
C LEU A 4 -3.51 0.90 -4.02
N SER A 5 -3.84 2.13 -4.40
CA SER A 5 -3.10 2.88 -5.41
C SER A 5 -1.91 3.58 -4.76
N VAL A 6 -0.71 3.43 -5.32
CA VAL A 6 0.50 4.06 -4.77
C VAL A 6 0.62 5.48 -5.29
N ASP A 7 0.39 6.45 -4.40
CA ASP A 7 0.51 7.88 -4.71
C ASP A 7 1.97 8.34 -4.65
N GLU A 8 2.74 7.84 -3.67
CA GLU A 8 4.13 8.21 -3.44
C GLU A 8 4.90 7.02 -2.88
N ALA A 9 6.11 6.78 -3.37
CA ALA A 9 7.02 5.76 -2.86
C ALA A 9 8.45 6.30 -2.86
N ASN A 10 8.90 6.81 -1.72
CA ASN A 10 10.28 7.28 -1.52
C ASN A 10 10.93 6.60 -0.32
N GLN A 11 12.18 6.94 0.00
CA GLN A 11 12.91 6.29 1.09
C GLN A 11 12.25 6.45 2.47
N MET A 12 11.49 7.51 2.70
CA MET A 12 10.89 7.82 4.00
C MET A 12 9.52 7.18 4.19
N GLN A 13 8.71 7.19 3.14
CA GLN A 13 7.32 6.77 3.23
C GLN A 13 6.75 6.19 1.94
N LEU A 14 5.71 5.38 2.13
CA LEU A 14 4.81 4.91 1.11
C LEU A 14 3.43 5.54 1.37
N LYS A 15 2.95 6.35 0.45
CA LYS A 15 1.60 6.92 0.49
C LYS A 15 0.72 6.17 -0.49
N VAL A 16 -0.47 5.78 -0.01
CA VAL A 16 -1.45 5.05 -0.80
C VAL A 16 -2.85 5.62 -0.63
N THR A 17 -3.66 5.42 -1.67
CA THR A 17 -5.10 5.65 -1.65
C THR A 17 -5.83 4.30 -1.76
N VAL A 18 -6.70 3.99 -0.79
CA VAL A 18 -7.52 2.77 -0.80
C VAL A 18 -8.68 2.94 -1.81
N THR A 19 -8.72 2.16 -2.88
CA THR A 19 -9.66 2.38 -4.01
C THR A 19 -10.98 1.64 -3.90
N GLU A 20 -11.00 0.47 -3.23
CA GLU A 20 -12.21 -0.35 -3.08
C GLU A 20 -12.65 -0.41 -1.61
N THR A 21 -13.65 0.39 -1.25
CA THR A 21 -14.37 0.20 0.02
C THR A 21 -15.85 -0.02 -0.25
N THR A 22 -16.25 -1.28 -0.44
CA THR A 22 -17.65 -1.73 -0.34
C THR A 22 -18.15 -1.81 1.10
N ARG A 23 -17.38 -1.38 2.10
CA ARG A 23 -17.85 -1.21 3.48
C ARG A 23 -17.26 0.08 4.05
N ASN A 24 -18.16 0.98 4.43
CA ASN A 24 -17.87 2.31 4.93
C ASN A 24 -16.80 2.27 6.04
N GLU A 25 -15.86 3.22 5.93
CA GLU A 25 -14.71 3.52 6.79
C GLU A 25 -13.46 2.66 6.60
N VAL A 26 -12.50 3.22 5.84
CA VAL A 26 -11.09 2.82 5.94
C VAL A 26 -10.64 2.92 7.40
N PRO A 27 -10.12 1.86 8.02
CA PRO A 27 -9.75 1.89 9.43
C PRO A 27 -8.60 2.87 9.68
N ALA A 28 -8.44 3.31 10.92
CA ALA A 28 -7.37 4.23 11.29
C ALA A 28 -5.97 3.63 11.05
N GLU A 29 -5.85 2.30 11.16
CA GLU A 29 -4.61 1.55 10.93
C GLU A 29 -4.89 0.25 10.17
N LEU A 30 -3.99 -0.11 9.25
CA LEU A 30 -3.92 -1.43 8.60
C LEU A 30 -2.53 -2.03 8.85
N LYS A 31 -2.48 -3.29 9.26
CA LYS A 31 -1.22 -4.05 9.34
C LYS A 31 -1.15 -5.00 8.16
N VAL A 32 -0.17 -4.80 7.28
CA VAL A 32 -0.03 -5.56 6.03
C VAL A 32 1.28 -6.36 6.08
N ARG A 33 1.18 -7.69 6.10
CA ARG A 33 2.31 -8.61 6.07
C ARG A 33 2.81 -8.81 4.64
N TYR A 34 4.12 -8.82 4.47
CA TYR A 34 4.77 -9.18 3.21
C TYR A 34 6.16 -9.77 3.48
N ASN A 35 6.44 -10.95 2.92
CA ASN A 35 7.75 -11.62 2.97
C ASN A 35 8.44 -11.57 4.36
N GLY A 36 7.70 -11.84 5.43
CA GLY A 36 8.24 -11.92 6.80
C GLY A 36 8.34 -10.59 7.55
N PHE A 37 7.93 -9.46 6.97
CA PHE A 37 7.84 -8.17 7.67
C PHE A 37 6.44 -7.56 7.58
N VAL A 38 6.20 -6.50 8.38
CA VAL A 38 4.90 -5.82 8.51
C VAL A 38 5.04 -4.37 8.06
N LEU A 39 4.14 -3.94 7.17
CA LEU A 39 3.87 -2.55 6.87
C LEU A 39 2.69 -2.09 7.74
N THR A 40 2.89 -1.06 8.55
CA THR A 40 1.79 -0.40 9.26
C THR A 40 1.38 0.81 8.46
N PHE A 41 0.17 0.80 7.91
CA PHE A 41 -0.43 1.96 7.25
C PHE A 41 -1.31 2.70 8.25
N LYS A 42 -1.16 4.02 8.33
CA LYS A 42 -1.97 4.89 9.18
C LYS A 42 -2.72 5.88 8.31
N ARG A 43 -3.99 6.11 8.62
CA ARG A 43 -4.83 7.06 7.89
C ARG A 43 -4.30 8.48 8.11
N THR A 44 -4.11 9.24 7.03
CA THR A 44 -3.55 10.62 7.10
C THR A 44 -4.56 11.66 7.54
N CYS A 45 -5.86 11.39 7.36
CA CYS A 45 -6.95 12.31 7.65
C CYS A 45 -8.06 11.62 8.47
N ARG A 46 -8.88 12.42 9.16
CA ARG A 46 -10.02 11.92 9.94
C ARG A 46 -11.11 11.32 9.05
N THR A 47 -11.27 11.89 7.85
CA THR A 47 -12.21 11.44 6.80
C THR A 47 -11.42 11.29 5.49
N GLY A 48 -11.42 10.09 4.92
CA GLY A 48 -10.73 9.79 3.67
C GLY A 48 -10.13 8.39 3.63
N ASN A 49 -9.51 8.07 2.50
CA ASN A 49 -8.95 6.76 2.16
C ASN A 49 -7.44 6.80 1.92
N GLN A 50 -6.79 7.92 2.24
CA GLN A 50 -5.34 8.05 2.16
C GLN A 50 -4.67 7.49 3.41
N MET A 51 -3.62 6.71 3.19
CA MET A 51 -2.83 6.12 4.26
C MET A 51 -1.34 6.18 3.95
N THR A 52 -0.53 6.26 4.99
CA THR A 52 0.93 6.23 4.88
C THR A 52 1.53 5.10 5.69
N SER A 53 2.53 4.43 5.12
CA SER A 53 3.42 3.54 5.84
C SER A 53 4.84 4.11 5.85
N SER A 54 5.53 3.98 6.97
CA SER A 54 6.89 4.47 7.19
C SER A 54 7.65 3.56 8.16
N GLY A 55 8.94 3.84 8.37
CA GLY A 55 9.79 3.08 9.28
C GLY A 55 10.34 1.80 8.66
N GLU A 56 10.78 0.86 9.51
CA GLU A 56 11.59 -0.30 9.11
C GLU A 56 10.90 -1.19 8.07
N GLY A 57 9.60 -1.45 8.24
CA GLY A 57 8.82 -2.28 7.32
C GLY A 57 8.80 -1.71 5.91
N TRP A 58 8.55 -0.40 5.79
CA TRP A 58 8.58 0.27 4.50
C TRP A 58 10.00 0.34 3.94
N TYR A 59 11.00 0.69 4.76
CA TYR A 59 12.39 0.80 4.32
C TYR A 59 12.91 -0.50 3.68
N LYS A 60 12.64 -1.66 4.31
CA LYS A 60 12.99 -2.98 3.75
C LYS A 60 12.33 -3.23 2.38
N LEU A 61 11.07 -2.81 2.22
CA LEU A 61 10.35 -2.96 0.95
C LEU A 61 10.87 -1.99 -0.11
N HIS A 62 11.16 -0.76 0.25
CA HIS A 62 11.73 0.25 -0.63
C HIS A 62 13.07 -0.21 -1.20
N LEU A 63 13.97 -0.74 -0.36
CA LEU A 63 15.28 -1.26 -0.79
C LEU A 63 15.18 -2.40 -1.82
N SER A 64 14.07 -3.15 -1.82
CA SER A 64 13.85 -4.20 -2.81
C SER A 64 13.49 -3.68 -4.21
N GLY A 65 13.19 -2.38 -4.37
CA GLY A 65 12.76 -1.76 -5.63
C GLY A 65 11.41 -2.25 -6.16
N ARG A 66 10.64 -2.98 -5.33
CA ARG A 66 9.42 -3.68 -5.76
C ARG A 66 8.18 -2.80 -5.82
N ILE A 67 8.22 -1.56 -5.37
CA ILE A 67 7.06 -0.65 -5.36
C ILE A 67 7.51 0.74 -5.80
N ALA A 68 6.79 1.31 -6.76
CA ALA A 68 6.97 2.67 -7.25
C ALA A 68 5.62 3.42 -7.27
N ALA A 69 5.68 4.75 -7.38
CA ALA A 69 4.50 5.57 -7.61
C ALA A 69 3.76 5.10 -8.89
N GLY A 70 2.43 5.07 -8.83
CA GLY A 70 1.58 4.56 -9.90
C GLY A 70 1.33 3.05 -9.88
N ASP A 71 2.08 2.27 -9.10
CA ASP A 71 1.79 0.86 -8.88
C ASP A 71 0.45 0.68 -8.13
N ARG A 72 -0.16 -0.50 -8.26
CA ARG A 72 -1.31 -0.91 -7.44
C ARG A 72 -0.97 -2.14 -6.62
N ILE A 73 -1.39 -2.16 -5.37
CA ILE A 73 -1.13 -3.25 -4.44
C ILE A 73 -2.47 -3.89 -4.07
N THR A 74 -2.62 -5.18 -4.30
CA THR A 74 -3.77 -5.94 -3.83
C THR A 74 -3.44 -6.56 -2.48
N ILE A 75 -4.27 -6.27 -1.48
CA ILE A 75 -4.19 -6.86 -0.15
C ILE A 75 -5.42 -7.73 0.15
N GLU A 76 -5.21 -8.80 0.91
CA GLU A 76 -6.25 -9.70 1.37
C GLU A 76 -6.26 -9.76 2.90
N GLY A 77 -7.44 -9.66 3.51
CA GLY A 77 -7.60 -9.76 4.96
C GLY A 77 -7.33 -11.18 5.45
N ILE A 78 -6.58 -11.29 6.55
CA ILE A 78 -6.22 -12.57 7.19
C ILE A 78 -6.75 -12.68 8.63
N GLY A 79 -7.64 -11.75 9.04
CA GLY A 79 -8.24 -11.68 10.38
C GLY A 79 -7.64 -10.57 11.25
N ASN A 80 -8.34 -10.16 12.31
CA ASN A 80 -7.87 -9.17 13.30
C ASN A 80 -7.36 -7.83 12.71
N ASN A 81 -7.97 -7.31 11.65
CA ASN A 81 -7.51 -6.13 10.90
C ASN A 81 -6.08 -6.27 10.33
N GLU A 82 -5.61 -7.50 10.19
CA GLU A 82 -4.38 -7.82 9.48
C GLU A 82 -4.68 -8.23 8.05
N TYR A 83 -3.74 -7.90 7.17
CA TYR A 83 -3.80 -8.14 5.75
C TYR A 83 -2.47 -8.73 5.28
N LYS A 84 -2.46 -9.32 4.09
CA LYS A 84 -1.23 -9.69 3.37
C LYS A 84 -1.24 -9.09 1.97
N ILE A 85 -0.08 -8.71 1.46
CA ILE A 85 0.05 -8.39 0.03
C ILE A 85 -0.06 -9.70 -0.75
N VAL A 86 -1.01 -9.77 -1.67
CA VAL A 86 -1.18 -10.92 -2.57
C VAL A 86 -0.72 -10.63 -3.99
N ARG A 87 -0.68 -9.35 -4.39
CA ARG A 87 -0.25 -8.94 -5.72
C ARG A 87 0.25 -7.50 -5.72
N VAL A 88 1.26 -7.23 -6.54
CA VAL A 88 1.65 -5.88 -6.95
C VAL A 88 1.49 -5.81 -8.46
N ILE A 89 0.67 -4.87 -8.94
CA ILE A 89 0.44 -4.59 -10.36
C ILE A 89 1.28 -3.36 -10.69
N LYS A 90 2.21 -3.52 -11.61
CA LYS A 90 3.07 -2.42 -12.04
C LYS A 90 2.29 -1.41 -12.85
N ALA A 91 2.57 -0.11 -12.64
CA ALA A 91 2.16 0.90 -13.60
C ALA A 91 2.64 0.44 -14.99
N ARG A 92 1.75 0.47 -16.00
CA ARG A 92 2.18 0.18 -17.37
C ARG A 92 3.27 1.20 -17.72
N ASN A 93 4.46 0.72 -18.09
CA ASN A 93 5.40 1.54 -18.82
C ASN A 93 4.74 1.88 -20.17
N GLU A 94 4.01 2.98 -20.23
CA GLU A 94 3.82 3.71 -21.49
C GLU A 94 5.14 4.42 -21.83
N GLN A 95 6.25 3.67 -21.87
CA GLN A 95 7.42 4.10 -22.60
C GLN A 95 7.10 3.85 -24.07
N ARG A 96 6.59 4.92 -24.67
CA ARG A 96 6.48 5.13 -26.11
C ARG A 96 7.68 4.50 -26.83
N ALA A 97 7.40 3.47 -27.62
CA ALA A 97 8.12 3.29 -28.86
C ALA A 97 7.77 4.51 -29.72
N SER A 98 8.64 5.52 -29.70
CA SER A 98 8.65 6.66 -30.61
C SER A 98 9.93 6.61 -31.42
#